data_AF-A0A1G8ULL6-F1
#
_entry.id   AF-A0A1G8ULL6-F1
#
_cell.length_a   1.000
_cell.length_b   1.000
_cell.length_c   1.000
_cell.angle_alpha   90.00
_cell.angle_beta   90.00
_cell.angle_gamma   90.00
#
_symmetry.space_group_name_H-M   'P 1'
#
loop_
_entity.id
_entity.type
_entity.pdbx_description
1 polymer ?
#
loop_
_entity_poly.entity_id
_entity_poly.type
_entity_poly.pdbx_seq_one_letter_code
_entity_poly.pdbx_strand_id
1 'polypeptide(L)'
;MRVTWREKNAREWISELSDRIGVAGWATLALTPALAAEVDQHGAAVRDILLLGVEGAGTVGAVVLLAAYGRGLLDNALEADWTPTSWLGARLMAVCELAHLHDARPLTDDVPALPKLT
;
A
#
# COMPACT_ATOMS: atom_id res chain seq x y z
N MET A 1 -10.09 -11.60 -17.16
CA MET A 1 -9.04 -12.10 -16.24
C MET A 1 -9.74 -12.93 -15.17
N ARG A 2 -9.37 -14.20 -14.95
CA ARG A 2 -9.94 -14.98 -13.84
C ARG A 2 -9.31 -14.45 -12.55
N VAL A 3 -10.12 -13.90 -11.64
CA VAL A 3 -9.64 -13.52 -10.31
C VAL A 3 -9.10 -14.78 -9.64
N THR A 4 -7.83 -14.77 -9.28
CA THR A 4 -7.21 -15.90 -8.60
C THR A 4 -7.64 -15.91 -7.14
N TRP A 5 -7.65 -17.08 -6.50
CA TRP A 5 -7.92 -17.18 -5.06
C TRP A 5 -6.97 -16.28 -4.25
N ARG A 6 -5.70 -16.13 -4.68
CA ARG A 6 -4.72 -15.24 -4.03
C ARG A 6 -5.13 -13.78 -4.07
N GLU A 7 -5.57 -13.28 -5.23
CA GLU A 7 -6.05 -11.90 -5.38
C GLU A 7 -7.28 -11.63 -4.52
N LYS A 8 -8.21 -12.60 -4.44
CA LYS A 8 -9.40 -12.48 -3.58
C LYS A 8 -9.01 -12.35 -2.10
N ASN A 9 -8.18 -13.25 -1.59
CA ASN A 9 -7.74 -13.21 -0.18
C ASN A 9 -6.92 -11.96 0.13
N ALA A 10 -6.14 -11.48 -0.84
CA ALA A 10 -5.38 -10.24 -0.68
C ALA A 10 -6.30 -9.03 -0.56
N ARG A 11 -7.35 -8.93 -1.38
CA ARG A 11 -8.36 -7.86 -1.28
C ARG A 11 -9.10 -7.89 0.06
N GLU A 12 -9.54 -9.08 0.49
CA GLU A 12 -10.23 -9.26 1.77
C GLU A 12 -9.34 -8.73 2.91
N TRP A 13 -8.06 -9.10 2.92
CA TRP A 13 -7.12 -8.61 3.92
C TRP A 13 -6.84 -7.10 3.85
N ILE A 14 -6.71 -6.53 2.65
CA ILE A 14 -6.55 -5.08 2.47
C ILE A 14 -7.79 -4.32 2.95
N SER A 15 -8.99 -4.86 2.71
CA SER A 15 -10.25 -4.31 3.21
C SER A 15 -10.28 -4.33 4.73
N GLU A 16 -9.96 -5.47 5.35
CA GLU A 16 -9.89 -5.59 6.81
C GLU A 16 -8.86 -4.64 7.43
N LEU A 17 -7.71 -4.44 6.78
CA LEU A 17 -6.71 -3.46 7.22
C LEU A 17 -7.25 -2.02 7.12
N SER A 18 -7.91 -1.68 6.01
CA SER A 18 -8.55 -0.37 5.82
C SER A 18 -9.64 -0.11 6.85
N ASP A 19 -10.40 -1.13 7.22
CA ASP A 19 -11.43 -1.05 8.26
C ASP A 19 -10.81 -0.83 9.65
N ARG A 20 -9.67 -1.45 9.94
CA ARG A 20 -8.90 -1.21 11.18
C ARG A 20 -8.33 0.21 11.28
N ILE A 21 -7.91 0.81 10.16
CA ILE A 21 -7.52 2.22 10.09
C ILE A 21 -8.74 3.09 10.42
N GLY A 22 -9.91 2.70 9.89
CA GLY A 22 -11.20 3.27 10.23
C GLY A 22 -11.42 4.70 9.71
N VAL A 23 -12.66 5.15 9.79
CA VAL A 23 -13.07 6.47 9.28
C VAL A 23 -12.27 7.61 9.91
N ALA A 24 -11.96 7.52 11.21
CA ALA A 24 -11.17 8.54 11.90
C ALA A 24 -9.73 8.62 11.38
N GLY A 25 -9.09 7.49 11.08
CA GLY A 25 -7.75 7.46 10.50
C GLY A 25 -7.70 8.08 9.11
N TRP A 26 -8.63 7.67 8.24
CA TRP A 26 -8.76 8.23 6.89
C TRP A 26 -9.15 9.72 6.89
N ALA A 27 -10.02 10.14 7.80
CA ALA A 27 -10.34 11.56 7.97
C ALA A 27 -9.12 12.36 8.44
N THR A 28 -8.31 11.80 9.34
CA THR A 28 -7.06 12.43 9.80
C THR A 28 -6.08 12.60 8.63
N LEU A 29 -5.93 11.57 7.79
CA LEU A 29 -5.13 11.64 6.57
C LEU A 29 -5.61 12.77 5.64
N ALA A 30 -6.91 12.81 5.35
CA ALA A 30 -7.50 13.80 4.45
C ALA A 30 -7.37 15.25 4.96
N LEU A 31 -7.38 15.45 6.28
CA LEU A 31 -7.34 16.77 6.91
C LEU A 31 -5.94 17.23 7.33
N THR A 32 -4.93 16.36 7.26
CA THR A 32 -3.58 16.65 7.74
C THR A 32 -2.55 16.53 6.61
N PRO A 33 -2.20 17.65 5.93
CA PRO A 33 -1.27 17.62 4.79
C PRO A 33 0.10 17.00 5.10
N ALA A 34 0.60 17.18 6.33
CA ALA A 34 1.85 16.56 6.76
C ALA A 34 1.75 15.02 6.76
N LEU A 35 0.65 14.46 7.26
CA LEU A 35 0.43 13.01 7.24
C LEU A 35 0.25 12.49 5.81
N ALA A 36 -0.43 13.26 4.94
CA ALA A 36 -0.56 12.90 3.54
C ALA A 36 0.81 12.83 2.83
N ALA A 37 1.72 13.76 3.12
CA ALA A 37 3.08 13.72 2.59
C ALA A 37 3.87 12.51 3.09
N GLU A 38 3.76 12.16 4.38
CA GLU A 38 4.39 10.95 4.94
C GLU A 38 3.85 9.66 4.31
N VAL A 39 2.51 9.58 4.10
CA VAL A 39 1.89 8.43 3.42
C VAL A 39 2.35 8.32 1.97
N ASP A 40 2.42 9.42 1.23
CA ASP A 40 2.94 9.42 -0.14
C ASP A 40 4.41 8.96 -0.20
N GLN A 41 5.25 9.47 0.70
CA GLN A 41 6.65 9.05 0.80
C GLN A 41 6.77 7.56 1.14
N HIS A 42 5.95 7.06 2.07
CA HIS A 42 5.88 5.62 2.36
C HIS A 42 5.42 4.82 1.15
N GLY A 43 4.44 5.32 0.40
CA GLY A 43 3.97 4.72 -0.84
C GLY A 43 5.10 4.56 -1.85
N ALA A 44 5.86 5.63 -2.10
CA ALA A 44 7.04 5.58 -2.95
C ALA A 44 8.05 4.53 -2.47
N ALA A 45 8.42 4.56 -1.18
CA ALA A 45 9.37 3.60 -0.62
C ALA A 45 8.87 2.13 -0.69
N VAL A 46 7.57 1.89 -0.53
CA VAL A 46 6.98 0.54 -0.66
C VAL A 46 7.03 0.06 -2.11
N ARG A 47 6.71 0.91 -3.09
CA ARG A 47 6.84 0.56 -4.51
C ARG A 47 8.28 0.20 -4.84
N ASP A 48 9.24 1.02 -4.45
CA ASP A 48 10.66 0.78 -4.73
C ASP A 48 11.14 -0.56 -4.14
N ILE A 49 10.79 -0.85 -2.88
CA ILE A 49 11.12 -2.11 -2.24
C ILE A 49 10.53 -3.29 -3.02
N LEU A 50 9.27 -3.20 -3.44
CA LEU A 50 8.60 -4.30 -4.13
C LEU A 50 9.11 -4.47 -5.58
N LEU A 51 9.35 -3.37 -6.30
CA LEU A 51 9.82 -3.40 -7.68
C LEU A 51 11.28 -3.86 -7.79
N LEU A 52 12.13 -3.45 -6.84
CA LEU A 52 13.56 -3.72 -6.87
C LEU A 52 13.96 -4.95 -6.04
N GLY A 53 13.18 -5.28 -5.01
CA GLY A 53 13.49 -6.33 -4.03
C GLY A 53 12.76 -7.65 -4.25
N VAL A 54 11.73 -7.71 -5.10
CA VAL A 54 10.97 -8.94 -5.35
C VAL A 54 11.12 -9.37 -6.81
N GLU A 55 11.86 -10.46 -7.02
CA GLU A 55 12.02 -11.06 -8.35
C GLU A 55 10.66 -11.46 -8.93
N GLY A 56 10.38 -11.03 -10.16
CA GLY A 56 9.12 -11.33 -10.84
C GLY A 56 7.92 -10.50 -10.39
N ALA A 57 8.10 -9.41 -9.61
CA ALA A 57 7.03 -8.53 -9.16
C ALA A 57 6.08 -8.07 -10.29
N GLY A 58 6.61 -7.83 -11.49
CA GLY A 58 5.82 -7.44 -12.67
C GLY A 58 4.83 -8.49 -13.20
N THR A 59 4.84 -9.72 -12.66
CA THR A 59 3.95 -10.82 -13.08
C THR A 59 2.84 -11.12 -12.07
N VAL A 60 2.87 -10.47 -10.91
CA VAL A 60 1.92 -10.66 -9.82
C VAL A 60 1.08 -9.39 -9.66
N GLY A 61 -0.23 -9.54 -9.43
CA GLY A 61 -1.09 -8.38 -9.15
C GLY A 61 -0.61 -7.62 -7.92
N ALA A 62 -0.57 -6.29 -8.01
CA ALA A 62 -0.08 -5.41 -6.95
C ALA A 62 -0.72 -5.70 -5.58
N VAL A 63 -2.03 -5.95 -5.57
CA VAL A 63 -2.78 -6.26 -4.35
C VAL A 63 -2.20 -7.45 -3.58
N VAL A 64 -1.68 -8.47 -4.27
CA VAL A 64 -1.08 -9.65 -3.64
C VAL A 64 0.26 -9.30 -3.00
N LEU A 65 1.12 -8.56 -3.70
CA LEU A 65 2.42 -8.13 -3.19
C LEU A 65 2.25 -7.18 -1.98
N LEU A 66 1.34 -6.22 -2.10
CA LEU A 66 1.04 -5.24 -1.07
C LEU A 66 0.41 -5.88 0.17
N ALA A 67 -0.52 -6.83 0.00
CA ALA A 67 -1.06 -7.59 1.13
C ALA A 67 0.02 -8.42 1.83
N ALA A 68 0.90 -9.10 1.09
CA ALA A 68 2.01 -9.85 1.67
C ALA A 68 2.99 -8.94 2.43
N TYR A 69 3.31 -7.79 1.85
CA TYR A 69 4.17 -6.79 2.47
C TYR A 69 3.57 -6.25 3.78
N GLY A 70 2.31 -5.84 3.76
CA GLY A 70 1.60 -5.33 4.93
C GLY A 70 1.47 -6.37 6.04
N ARG A 71 1.21 -7.65 5.70
CA ARG A 71 1.25 -8.76 6.67
C ARG A 71 2.62 -8.89 7.31
N GLY A 72 3.68 -8.88 6.51
CA GLY A 72 5.05 -8.92 7.00
C GLY A 72 5.37 -7.77 7.96
N LEU A 73 4.89 -6.55 7.70
CA LEU A 73 5.05 -5.43 8.63
C LEU A 73 4.37 -5.69 9.98
N LEU A 74 3.13 -6.17 9.97
CA LEU A 74 2.39 -6.49 11.19
C LEU A 74 2.99 -7.66 11.95
N ASP A 75 3.42 -8.71 11.25
CA ASP A 75 4.03 -9.90 11.85
C ASP A 75 5.36 -9.56 12.54
N ASN A 76 6.11 -8.56 12.05
CA ASN A 76 7.33 -8.07 12.70
C ASN A 76 7.07 -7.08 13.83
N ALA A 77 5.85 -6.54 13.92
CA ALA A 77 5.45 -5.55 14.91
C ALA A 77 4.85 -6.20 16.18
N LEU A 78 5.28 -7.43 16.52
CA LEU A 78 4.65 -8.43 17.42
C LEU A 78 3.92 -7.92 18.68
N GLU A 79 4.21 -6.72 19.19
CA GLU A 79 3.59 -6.15 20.40
C GLU A 79 3.37 -4.62 20.31
N ALA A 80 3.61 -3.99 19.15
CA ALA A 80 3.52 -2.54 19.01
C ALA A 80 2.10 -2.13 18.61
N ASP A 81 1.40 -1.46 19.53
CA ASP A 81 0.17 -0.76 19.18
C ASP A 81 0.51 0.34 18.17
N TRP A 82 -0.20 0.37 17.05
CA TRP A 82 0.03 1.34 15.99
C TRP A 82 -1.20 2.20 15.80
N THR A 83 -0.96 3.48 15.59
CA THR A 83 -2.00 4.46 15.24
C THR A 83 -1.81 4.89 13.79
N PRO A 84 -2.84 5.40 13.11
CA PRO A 84 -2.71 5.93 11.75
C PRO A 84 -1.59 6.97 11.60
N THR A 85 -1.30 7.75 12.64
CA THR A 85 -0.24 8.78 12.62
C THR A 85 1.15 8.27 12.98
N SER A 86 1.28 7.03 13.43
CA SER A 86 2.58 6.40 13.66
C SER A 86 3.26 6.02 12.35
N TRP A 87 4.57 5.82 12.37
CA TRP A 87 5.33 5.36 11.20
C TRP A 87 4.74 4.10 10.57
N LEU A 88 4.37 3.10 11.40
CA LEU A 88 3.76 1.86 10.91
C LEU A 88 2.36 2.11 10.33
N GLY A 89 1.55 2.94 10.99
CA GLY A 89 0.21 3.27 10.48
C GLY A 89 0.24 4.05 9.17
N ALA A 90 1.13 5.04 9.03
CA ALA A 90 1.33 5.76 7.77
C ALA A 90 1.75 4.80 6.65
N ARG A 91 2.63 3.84 6.95
CA ARG A 91 3.06 2.83 5.99
C ARG A 91 1.95 1.85 5.60
N LEU A 92 1.09 1.46 6.54
CA LEU A 92 -0.07 0.61 6.27
C LEU A 92 -1.17 1.34 5.47
N MET A 93 -1.39 2.63 5.73
CA MET A 93 -2.27 3.46 4.90
C MET A 93 -1.76 3.54 3.46
N ALA A 94 -0.45 3.76 3.27
CA ALA A 94 0.16 3.76 1.93
C ALA A 94 -0.03 2.43 1.19
N VAL A 95 0.09 1.30 1.90
CA VAL A 95 -0.21 -0.04 1.35
C VAL A 95 -1.65 -0.15 0.87
N CYS A 96 -2.62 0.33 1.66
CA CYS A 96 -4.02 0.35 1.29
C CYS A 96 -4.28 1.26 0.06
N GLU A 97 -3.69 2.46 -0.01
CA GLU A 97 -3.86 3.37 -1.16
C GLU A 97 -3.28 2.77 -2.45
N LEU A 98 -2.07 2.23 -2.40
CA LEU A 98 -1.45 1.56 -3.54
C LEU A 98 -2.25 0.35 -4.00
N ALA A 99 -2.81 -0.42 -3.06
CA ALA A 99 -3.61 -1.60 -3.38
C ALA A 99 -4.91 -1.21 -4.08
N HIS A 100 -5.56 -0.13 -3.65
CA HIS A 100 -6.73 0.40 -4.34
C HIS A 100 -6.39 0.99 -5.72
N LEU A 101 -5.24 1.65 -5.86
CA LEU A 101 -4.82 2.27 -7.11
C LEU A 101 -4.46 1.24 -8.20
N HIS A 102 -3.66 0.22 -7.86
CA HIS A 102 -3.14 -0.75 -8.83
C HIS A 102 -3.97 -2.02 -8.92
N ASP A 103 -4.47 -2.49 -7.78
CA ASP A 103 -5.33 -3.66 -7.65
C ASP A 103 -4.74 -4.93 -8.30
N ALA A 104 -5.41 -5.52 -9.31
CA ALA A 104 -4.91 -6.70 -10.01
C ALA A 104 -3.85 -6.38 -11.06
N ARG A 105 -3.59 -5.10 -11.35
CA ARG A 105 -2.50 -4.70 -12.24
C ARG A 105 -1.18 -4.86 -11.50
N PRO A 106 -0.10 -5.26 -12.18
CA PRO A 106 1.23 -5.23 -11.58
C PRO A 106 1.58 -3.84 -11.06
N LEU A 107 2.43 -3.79 -10.03
CA LEU A 107 3.10 -2.53 -9.68
C LEU A 107 3.99 -2.13 -10.85
N THR A 108 3.93 -0.86 -11.21
CA THR A 108 4.78 -0.26 -12.23
C THR A 108 5.43 0.99 -11.64
N ASP A 109 6.58 1.35 -12.19
CA ASP A 109 7.28 2.58 -11.86
C ASP A 109 6.75 3.77 -12.67
N ASP A 110 5.48 3.72 -13.09
CA ASP A 110 4.89 4.72 -13.98
C ASP A 110 4.73 6.05 -13.22
N VAL A 111 5.81 6.82 -13.16
CA VAL A 111 5.74 8.28 -13.09
C VAL A 111 4.98 8.69 -14.35
N PRO A 112 3.80 9.33 -14.25
CA PRO A 112 3.15 9.90 -15.42
C PRO A 112 4.21 10.75 -16.14
N ALA A 113 4.59 10.36 -17.36
CA ALA A 113 5.64 11.04 -18.08
C ALA A 113 5.30 12.53 -18.07
N LEU A 114 6.12 13.35 -17.41
CA LEU A 114 5.94 14.79 -17.42
C LEU A 114 5.86 15.20 -18.89
N PRO A 115 4.88 16.03 -19.29
CA PRO A 115 4.78 16.47 -20.67
C PRO A 115 6.12 17.04 -21.09
N LYS A 116 6.65 16.55 -22.22
CA LYS A 116 7.90 17.08 -22.76
C LYS A 116 7.70 18.57 -22.97
N LEU A 117 8.45 19.40 -22.25
CA LEU A 117 8.50 20.83 -22.51
C LEU A 117 9.14 20.99 -23.90
N THR A 118 8.31 21.31 -24.89
CA THR A 118 8.72 21.72 -26.25
C THR A 118 8.80 23.23 -26.33
#